data_AF-A0AA92DIU1-F1
#
_entry.id   AF-A0AA92DIU1-F1
#
_cell.length_a   1.000
_cell.length_b   1.000
_cell.length_c   1.000
_cell.angle_alpha   90.00
_cell.angle_beta   90.00
_cell.angle_gamma   90.00
#
_symmetry.space_group_name_H-M   'P 1'
#
loop_
_entity.id
_entity.type
_entity.pdbx_description
1 polymer ?
#
loop_
_entity_poly.entity_id
_entity_poly.type
_entity_poly.pdbx_seq_one_letter_code
_entity_poly.pdbx_strand_id
1 'polypeptide(L)'
;MVVEERTYVLHTSVSLAEYLRIYETEGLPAQKPILGGFLGYFVTEFGTQNQLVHLWAYADLEDRRARRARLAGNAQWQGCLAKIRPMIMTMENRILYPTSFSPIRELPVTTGQPDTALA
;
A
#
# COMPACT_ATOMS: atom_id res chain seq x y z
N MET A 1 -8.93 -11.46 -8.73
CA MET A 1 -8.27 -10.29 -8.13
C MET A 1 -8.18 -10.48 -6.62
N VAL A 2 -7.08 -10.05 -6.01
CA VAL A 2 -6.90 -9.98 -4.55
C VAL A 2 -6.45 -8.59 -4.15
N VAL A 3 -6.78 -8.16 -2.93
CA VAL A 3 -6.29 -6.91 -2.34
C VAL A 3 -5.39 -7.24 -1.16
N GLU A 4 -4.16 -6.73 -1.18
CA GLU A 4 -3.26 -6.77 -0.04
C GLU A 4 -3.43 -5.48 0.78
N GLU A 5 -3.91 -5.61 2.01
CA GLU A 5 -3.86 -4.55 3.02
C GLU A 5 -2.57 -4.69 3.82
N ARG A 6 -1.89 -3.57 4.01
CA ARG A 6 -0.65 -3.50 4.78
C ARG A 6 -0.77 -2.38 5.79
N THR A 7 -0.44 -2.69 7.03
CA THR A 7 -0.62 -1.81 8.17
C THR A 7 0.69 -1.72 8.92
N TYR A 8 1.26 -0.52 8.99
CA TYR A 8 2.50 -0.27 9.73
C TYR A 8 2.25 0.69 10.87
N VAL A 9 2.80 0.38 12.04
CA VAL A 9 2.85 1.31 13.18
C VAL A 9 4.28 1.82 13.27
N LEU A 10 4.44 3.14 13.31
CA LEU A 10 5.75 3.78 13.47
C LEU A 10 6.12 3.89 14.95
N HIS A 11 7.42 3.98 15.22
CA HIS A 11 7.89 4.32 16.57
C HIS A 11 7.32 5.68 17.02
N THR A 12 7.03 5.83 18.30
CA THR A 12 6.48 7.09 18.86
C THR A 12 7.42 8.28 18.73
N SER A 13 8.73 8.03 18.60
CA SER A 13 9.75 9.05 18.34
C SER A 13 9.80 9.51 16.89
N VAL A 14 9.05 8.88 15.98
CA VAL A 14 9.07 9.15 14.55
C VAL A 14 7.89 10.03 14.16
N SER A 15 8.16 11.04 13.33
CA SER A 15 7.12 11.84 12.68
C SER A 15 6.50 11.09 11.50
N LEU A 16 5.17 10.94 11.53
CA LEU A 16 4.39 10.45 10.38
C LEU A 16 4.66 11.28 9.11
N ALA A 17 4.73 12.61 9.25
CA ALA A 17 4.99 13.50 8.12
C ALA A 17 6.36 13.27 7.49
N GLU A 18 7.38 12.96 8.29
CA GLU A 18 8.71 12.62 7.79
C GLU A 18 8.71 11.31 6.99
N TYR A 19 8.07 10.26 7.55
CA TYR A 19 7.91 8.98 6.85
C TYR A 19 7.21 9.18 5.51
N LEU A 20 6.08 9.89 5.52
CA LEU A 20 5.25 10.13 4.34
C LEU A 20 6.01 10.93 3.28
N ARG A 21 6.77 11.96 3.68
CA ARG A 21 7.60 12.73 2.76
C ARG A 21 8.60 11.84 2.03
N ILE A 22 9.36 11.02 2.75
CA ILE A 22 10.34 10.09 2.15
C ILE A 22 9.64 9.12 1.20
N TYR A 23 8.53 8.52 1.65
CA TYR A 23 7.77 7.58 0.85
C TYR A 23 7.19 8.23 -0.42
N GLU A 24 6.59 9.41 -0.33
CA GLU A 24 6.01 10.12 -1.47
C GLU A 24 7.08 10.50 -2.49
N THR A 25 8.24 11.00 -2.04
CA THR A 25 9.29 11.47 -2.95
C THR A 25 10.14 10.35 -3.55
N GLU A 26 10.33 9.24 -2.84
CA GLU A 26 11.28 8.19 -3.23
C GLU A 26 10.63 6.82 -3.40
N GLY A 27 9.77 6.43 -2.46
CA GLY A 27 9.17 5.10 -2.40
C GLY A 27 8.06 4.88 -3.43
N LEU A 28 7.07 5.76 -3.45
CA LEU A 28 5.89 5.67 -4.31
C LEU A 28 6.24 5.71 -5.81
N PRO A 29 7.16 6.59 -6.29
CA PRO A 29 7.58 6.58 -7.70
C PRO A 29 8.25 5.28 -8.13
N ALA A 30 8.97 4.60 -7.23
CA ALA A 30 9.54 3.28 -7.50
C ALA A 30 8.49 2.17 -7.42
N GLN A 31 7.61 2.23 -6.41
CA GLN A 31 6.68 1.15 -6.07
C GLN A 31 5.46 1.11 -6.98
N LYS A 32 4.81 2.26 -7.23
CA LYS A 32 3.56 2.37 -7.99
C LYS A 32 3.64 1.77 -9.40
N PRO A 33 4.63 2.09 -10.26
CA PRO A 33 4.70 1.51 -11.62
C PRO A 33 4.99 0.00 -11.60
N ILE A 34 5.68 -0.50 -10.58
CA ILE A 34 6.02 -1.92 -10.47
C ILE A 34 4.83 -2.74 -9.98
N LEU A 35 4.07 -2.24 -9.01
CA LEU A 35 2.92 -2.97 -8.44
C LEU A 35 1.62 -2.72 -9.22
N GLY A 36 1.44 -1.55 -9.84
CA GLY A 36 0.34 -1.21 -10.76
C GLY A 36 -1.04 -1.01 -10.12
N GLY A 37 -1.40 -1.75 -9.07
CA GLY A 37 -2.73 -1.73 -8.44
C GLY A 37 -2.83 -0.83 -7.19
N PHE A 38 -2.38 0.41 -7.25
CA PHE A 38 -2.47 1.33 -6.11
C PHE A 38 -3.91 1.74 -5.84
N LEU A 39 -4.48 1.34 -4.70
CA LEU A 39 -5.87 1.66 -4.33
C LEU A 39 -5.95 2.84 -3.35
N GLY A 40 -4.99 2.95 -2.44
CA GLY A 40 -5.00 4.01 -1.44
C GLY A 40 -3.89 3.87 -0.42
N TYR A 41 -3.61 4.99 0.25
CA TYR A 41 -2.64 5.11 1.32
C TYR A 41 -3.22 6.09 2.35
N PHE A 42 -3.28 5.68 3.60
CA PHE A 42 -4.05 6.36 4.65
C PHE A 42 -3.21 6.47 5.93
N VAL A 43 -3.53 7.46 6.74
CA VAL A 43 -3.10 7.59 8.13
C VAL A 43 -4.32 7.35 9.01
N THR A 44 -4.14 6.64 10.11
CA THR A 44 -5.19 6.40 11.09
C THR A 44 -5.40 7.65 11.95
N GLU A 45 -6.58 8.27 11.88
CA GLU A 45 -6.98 9.39 12.74
C GLU A 45 -7.42 8.90 14.14
N PHE A 46 -8.33 7.92 14.17
CA PHE A 46 -8.87 7.33 15.40
C PHE A 46 -8.56 5.84 15.48
N GLY A 47 -8.16 5.35 16.67
CA GLY A 47 -7.71 3.97 16.90
C GLY A 47 -6.21 3.90 17.18
N THR A 48 -5.52 2.94 16.57
CA THR A 48 -4.05 2.78 16.73
C THR A 48 -3.35 4.01 16.17
N GLN A 49 -2.67 4.75 17.04
CA GLN A 49 -1.96 5.99 16.69
C GLN A 49 -0.65 5.70 15.95
N ASN A 50 -0.12 6.69 15.23
CA ASN A 50 1.10 6.57 14.41
C ASN A 50 1.06 5.40 13.41
N GLN A 51 -0.13 5.08 12.94
CA GLN A 51 -0.38 3.97 12.03
C GLN A 51 -0.69 4.48 10.63
N LEU A 52 -0.17 3.75 9.64
CA LEU A 52 -0.47 3.95 8.24
C LEU A 52 -0.97 2.64 7.62
N VAL A 53 -1.95 2.77 6.73
CA VAL A 53 -2.62 1.66 6.05
C VAL A 53 -2.57 1.90 4.56
N HIS A 54 -2.20 0.89 3.79
CA HIS A 54 -2.17 1.01 2.34
C HIS A 54 -2.63 -0.26 1.63
N LEU A 55 -3.31 -0.06 0.52
CA LEU A 55 -4.04 -1.11 -0.21
C LEU A 55 -3.47 -1.26 -1.63
N TRP A 56 -3.15 -2.50 -1.99
CA TRP A 56 -2.64 -2.85 -3.32
C TRP A 56 -3.42 -4.01 -3.92
N ALA A 57 -3.96 -3.84 -5.12
CA ALA A 57 -4.64 -4.87 -5.87
C ALA A 57 -3.68 -5.64 -6.80
N TYR A 58 -3.93 -6.94 -6.93
CA TYR A 58 -3.21 -7.87 -7.81
C TYR A 58 -4.20 -8.80 -8.52
N ALA A 59 -3.82 -9.34 -9.68
CA ALA A 59 -4.68 -10.29 -10.40
C ALA A 59 -4.94 -11.54 -9.54
N ASP A 60 -3.88 -12.09 -8.93
CA ASP A 60 -3.87 -13.24 -8.04
C ASP A 60 -2.60 -13.23 -7.16
N LEU A 61 -2.37 -14.31 -6.39
CA LEU A 61 -1.22 -14.43 -5.50
C LEU A 61 0.12 -14.62 -6.23
N GLU A 62 0.13 -15.18 -7.44
CA GLU A 62 1.34 -15.36 -8.24
C GLU A 62 1.77 -14.04 -8.88
N ASP A 63 0.82 -13.26 -9.41
CA ASP A 63 1.04 -11.89 -9.88
C ASP A 63 1.59 -11.01 -8.74
N ARG A 64 1.01 -11.11 -7.53
CA ARG A 64 1.55 -10.46 -6.33
C ARG A 64 3.00 -10.88 -6.08
N ARG A 65 3.28 -12.18 -6.04
CA ARG A 65 4.62 -12.72 -5.76
C ARG A 65 5.64 -12.19 -6.79
N ALA A 66 5.30 -12.23 -8.08
CA ALA A 66 6.16 -11.77 -9.16
C ALA A 66 6.43 -10.26 -9.08
N ARG A 67 5.40 -9.42 -8.90
CA ARG A 67 5.57 -7.96 -8.80
C ARG A 67 6.36 -7.56 -7.56
N ARG A 68 6.13 -8.20 -6.42
CA ARG A 68 6.89 -7.94 -5.19
C ARG A 68 8.35 -8.39 -5.30
N ALA A 69 8.63 -9.51 -5.98
CA ALA A 69 10.00 -9.93 -6.25
C ALA A 69 10.72 -8.93 -7.16
N ARG A 70 10.06 -8.44 -8.22
CA ARG A 70 10.59 -7.37 -9.08
C ARG A 70 10.87 -6.09 -8.30
N LEU A 71 9.96 -5.69 -7.41
CA LEU A 71 10.13 -4.52 -6.55
C LEU A 71 11.32 -4.69 -5.59
N ALA A 72 11.51 -5.89 -5.03
CA ALA A 72 12.65 -6.17 -4.16
C ALA A 72 14.00 -6.03 -4.89
N GLY A 73 14.06 -6.22 -6.21
CA GLY A 73 15.26 -5.96 -7.00
C GLY A 73 15.50 -4.49 -7.39
N ASN A 74 14.56 -3.58 -7.10
CA ASN A 74 14.66 -2.18 -7.54
C ASN A 74 15.54 -1.35 -6.60
N ALA A 75 16.60 -0.72 -7.14
CA ALA A 75 17.57 0.03 -6.34
C ALA A 75 16.99 1.27 -5.64
N GLN A 76 16.10 2.01 -6.31
CA GLN A 76 15.43 3.18 -5.72
C GLN A 76 14.54 2.77 -4.53
N TRP A 77 13.81 1.67 -4.69
CA TRP A 77 13.01 1.08 -3.62
C TRP A 77 13.88 0.63 -2.44
N GLN A 78 15.02 -0.02 -2.69
CA GLN A 78 15.96 -0.41 -1.63
C GLN A 78 16.52 0.80 -0.88
N GLY A 79 16.88 1.87 -1.60
CA GLY A 79 17.33 3.14 -1.00
C GLY A 79 16.27 3.78 -0.10
N CYS A 80 15.01 3.79 -0.54
CA CYS A 80 13.89 4.24 0.28
C CYS A 80 13.71 3.35 1.51
N LEU A 81 13.71 2.01 1.34
CA LEU A 81 13.54 1.05 2.43
C LEU A 81 14.60 1.20 3.52
N ALA A 82 15.85 1.50 3.17
CA ALA A 82 16.92 1.74 4.14
C ALA A 82 16.61 2.92 5.08
N LYS A 83 15.88 3.94 4.59
CA LYS A 83 15.46 5.10 5.38
C LYS A 83 14.21 4.82 6.22
N ILE A 84 13.20 4.19 5.62
CA ILE A 84 11.88 4.04 6.28
C ILE A 84 11.76 2.80 7.17
N ARG A 85 12.54 1.72 6.95
CA ARG A 85 12.45 0.51 7.80
C ARG A 85 12.76 0.77 9.27
N PRO A 86 13.82 1.52 9.62
CA PRO A 86 14.11 1.85 11.03
C PRO A 86 13.00 2.67 11.72
N MET A 87 12.13 3.31 10.95
CA MET A 87 11.03 4.12 11.47
C MET A 87 9.84 3.27 11.92
N ILE A 88 9.74 2.02 11.43
CA ILE A 88 8.59 1.15 11.61
C ILE A 88 8.79 0.27 12.85
N MET A 89 7.85 0.33 13.79
CA MET A 89 7.81 -0.49 14.99
C MET A 89 7.18 -1.86 14.72
N THR A 90 6.04 -1.91 14.03
CA THR A 90 5.36 -3.16 13.68
C THR A 90 4.82 -3.12 12.25
N MET A 91 4.75 -4.29 11.62
CA MET A 91 4.21 -4.46 10.27
C MET A 91 3.28 -5.67 10.23
N GLU A 92 2.10 -5.48 9.67
CA GLU A 92 1.15 -6.55 9.37
C GLU A 92 0.68 -6.44 7.91
N ASN A 93 0.31 -7.56 7.31
CA ASN A 93 -0.43 -7.58 6.07
C ASN A 93 -1.46 -8.71 6.03
N ARG A 94 -2.52 -8.52 5.25
CA ARG A 94 -3.54 -9.53 4.99
C ARG A 94 -4.01 -9.49 3.55
N ILE A 95 -4.45 -10.64 3.06
CA ILE A 95 -5.06 -10.79 1.73
C ILE A 95 -6.57 -10.78 1.89
N LEU A 96 -7.22 -9.90 1.13
CA LEU A 96 -8.65 -9.71 1.08
C LEU A 96 -9.17 -10.16 -0.29
N TYR A 97 -10.25 -10.94 -0.27
CA TYR A 97 -11.01 -11.27 -1.47
C TYR A 97 -12.23 -10.35 -1.54
N PRO A 98 -12.37 -9.55 -2.61
CA PRO A 98 -13.55 -8.73 -2.80
C PRO A 98 -14.82 -9.58 -2.83
N THR A 99 -15.88 -9.13 -2.16
CA THR A 99 -17.22 -9.72 -2.31
C THR A 99 -17.80 -9.37 -3.68
N SER A 100 -18.87 -10.06 -4.09
CA SER A 100 -19.52 -9.83 -5.39
C SER A 100 -20.08 -8.42 -5.59
N PHE A 101 -20.37 -7.71 -4.50
CA PHE A 101 -20.90 -6.34 -4.49
C PHE A 101 -19.85 -5.28 -4.10
N SER A 102 -18.58 -5.66 -3.98
CA SER A 102 -17.51 -4.68 -3.74
C SER A 102 -17.30 -3.81 -4.98
N PRO A 103 -17.17 -2.48 -4.86
CA PRO A 103 -16.85 -1.62 -6.01
C PRO A 103 -15.42 -1.86 -6.53
N ILE A 104 -14.54 -2.50 -5.75
CA ILE A 104 -13.16 -2.81 -6.11
C ILE A 104 -13.05 -4.30 -6.43
N ARG A 105 -13.41 -4.69 -7.66
CA ARG A 105 -13.48 -6.10 -8.10
C ARG A 105 -12.56 -6.47 -9.26
N GLU A 106 -12.18 -5.51 -10.09
CA GLU A 106 -11.34 -5.70 -11.28
C GLU A 106 -10.27 -4.61 -11.42
N LEU A 107 -9.20 -4.92 -12.16
CA LEU A 107 -8.13 -4.00 -12.52
C LEU A 107 -8.26 -3.57 -14.00
N PRO A 108 -8.02 -2.29 -14.34
CA PRO A 108 -7.73 -1.18 -13.44
C PRO A 108 -8.98 -0.75 -12.67
N VAL A 109 -8.81 -0.29 -11.43
CA VAL A 109 -9.92 0.34 -10.69
C VAL A 109 -10.24 1.66 -11.37
N THR A 110 -11.39 1.73 -12.05
CA THR A 110 -11.86 2.93 -12.75
C THR A 110 -12.86 3.70 -11.89
N THR A 111 -12.73 5.02 -11.88
CA THR A 111 -13.72 5.92 -11.27
C THR A 111 -14.99 5.92 -12.12
N GLY A 112 -16.17 5.72 -11.52
CA GLY A 112 -17.47 5.76 -12.22
C GLY A 112 -18.29 4.46 -12.19
N GLN A 113 -17.97 3.51 -11.31
CA GLN A 113 -18.84 2.35 -11.11
C GLN A 113 -20.10 2.76 -10.31
N PRO A 114 -21.29 2.26 -10.70
CA PRO A 114 -22.57 2.62 -10.05
C PRO A 114 -22.62 2.26 -8.56
N ASP A 115 -21.75 1.34 -8.12
CA ASP A 115 -21.73 0.81 -6.77
C ASP A 115 -20.80 1.61 -5.81
N THR A 116 -20.23 2.74 -6.25
CA THR A 116 -19.53 3.65 -5.33
C THR A 116 -20.53 4.62 -4.69
N ALA A 117 -20.54 4.73 -3.36
CA ALA A 117 -21.48 5.58 -2.59
C ALA A 117 -21.37 7.10 -2.85
N LEU A 118 -20.58 7.52 -3.83
CA LEU A 118 -20.43 8.89 -4.31
C LEU A 118 -20.98 9.08 -5.74
N ALA A 119 -21.75 8.11 -6.23
CA ALA A 119 -22.57 8.23 -7.45
C ALA A 119 -23.93 8.87 -7.15
#